data_AF-A0A2P0QMI7-F1
#
_entry.id   AF-A0A2P0QMI7-F1
#
_cell.length_a   1.000
_cell.length_b   1.000
_cell.length_c   1.000
_cell.angle_alpha   90.00
_cell.angle_beta   90.00
_cell.angle_gamma   90.00
#
_symmetry.space_group_name_H-M   'P 1'
#
loop_
_entity.id
_entity.type
_entity.pdbx_description
1 polymer ?
#
loop_
_entity_poly.entity_id
_entity_poly.type
_entity_poly.pdbx_seq_one_letter_code
_entity_poly.pdbx_strand_id
1 'polypeptide(L)'
;TTFKTGYEYAKMGYTTAMEAAMPPLFSRHVHEEIRDTPIIDEGAFPVFGNNWFVMEYLKNRELENTAAYCAWLLRATKGYAIKVVNPGGTEAWAWGLNCLSVNDPVPYFDITPAEIIKGLIEANEYLGL
;
A
#
# COMPACT_ATOMS: atom_id res chain seq x y z
N THR A 1 -4.92 -2.00 22.61
CA THR A 1 -3.50 -1.80 22.93
C THR A 1 -2.72 -2.92 22.27
N THR A 2 -1.48 -2.65 21.87
CA THR A 2 -0.58 -3.60 21.17
C THR A 2 -0.47 -4.95 21.89
N PHE A 3 -0.15 -4.95 23.19
CA PHE A 3 -0.08 -6.18 24.00
C PHE A 3 -1.36 -7.03 23.95
N LYS A 4 -2.54 -6.40 24.10
CA LYS A 4 -3.81 -7.13 24.08
C LYS A 4 -4.06 -7.76 22.71
N THR A 5 -3.72 -7.06 21.62
CA THR A 5 -3.87 -7.57 20.26
C THR A 5 -3.14 -8.90 20.08
N GLY A 6 -1.85 -8.97 20.45
CA GLY A 6 -1.06 -10.20 20.35
C GLY A 6 -1.64 -11.35 21.18
N TYR A 7 -2.06 -11.07 22.42
CA TYR A 7 -2.67 -12.09 23.29
C TYR A 7 -3.99 -12.65 22.74
N GLU A 8 -4.85 -11.80 22.16
CA GLU A 8 -6.14 -12.28 21.63
C GLU A 8 -5.95 -13.12 20.36
N TYR A 9 -5.01 -12.79 19.48
CA TYR A 9 -4.65 -13.67 18.37
C TYR A 9 -4.12 -15.02 18.87
N ALA A 10 -3.19 -15.01 19.81
CA ALA A 10 -2.59 -16.23 20.35
C ALA A 10 -3.60 -17.14 21.05
N LYS A 11 -4.58 -16.59 21.79
CA LYS A 11 -5.66 -17.38 22.41
C LYS A 11 -6.52 -18.14 21.40
N MET A 12 -6.67 -17.61 20.18
CA MET A 12 -7.38 -18.26 19.09
C MET A 12 -6.50 -19.25 18.30
N GLY A 13 -5.23 -19.39 18.67
CA GLY A 13 -4.26 -20.24 17.97
C GLY A 13 -3.66 -19.61 16.71
N TYR A 14 -3.83 -18.31 16.50
CA TYR A 14 -3.16 -17.60 15.40
C TYR A 14 -1.72 -17.25 15.79
N THR A 15 -0.81 -17.46 14.84
CA THR A 15 0.63 -17.25 15.03
C THR A 15 1.22 -16.20 14.09
N THR A 16 0.46 -15.71 13.11
CA THR A 16 0.93 -14.71 12.13
C THR A 16 -0.22 -13.78 11.77
N ALA A 17 0.05 -12.48 11.69
CA ALA A 17 -0.92 -11.47 11.22
C ALA A 17 -0.24 -10.39 10.38
N MET A 18 -0.96 -9.82 9.41
CA MET A 18 -0.40 -8.78 8.53
C MET A 18 -1.16 -7.46 8.70
N GLU A 19 -0.43 -6.38 9.01
CA GLU A 19 -0.96 -5.02 8.99
C GLU A 19 -1.30 -4.62 7.56
N ALA A 20 -2.58 -4.36 7.34
CA ALA A 20 -3.15 -4.27 6.01
C ALA A 20 -2.90 -2.93 5.31
N ALA A 21 -2.57 -1.85 6.02
CA ALA A 21 -2.42 -0.53 5.44
C ALA A 21 -1.41 0.34 6.21
N MET A 22 -0.14 0.29 5.79
CA MET A 22 0.91 1.15 6.32
C MET A 22 1.12 2.38 5.41
N PRO A 23 0.83 3.61 5.88
CA PRO A 23 1.24 4.81 5.16
C PRO A 23 2.78 4.90 5.13
N PRO A 24 3.44 5.03 3.97
CA PRO A 24 4.90 4.94 3.87
C PRO A 24 5.66 5.90 4.80
N LEU A 25 5.19 7.14 4.95
CA LEU A 25 5.80 8.16 5.82
C LEU A 25 5.71 7.80 7.31
N PHE A 26 4.64 7.11 7.71
CA PHE A 26 4.39 6.68 9.09
C PHE A 26 4.86 5.24 9.36
N SER A 27 5.65 4.65 8.46
CA SER A 27 6.17 3.28 8.63
C SER A 27 6.89 3.06 9.96
N ARG A 28 7.66 4.04 10.46
CA ARG A 28 8.31 3.97 11.79
C ARG A 28 7.31 3.72 12.91
N HIS A 29 6.18 4.43 12.90
CA HIS A 29 5.15 4.27 13.93
C HIS A 29 4.52 2.86 13.88
N VAL A 30 4.24 2.35 12.67
CA VAL A 30 3.73 0.98 12.50
C VAL A 30 4.71 -0.05 13.05
N HIS A 31 6.01 0.10 12.78
CA HIS A 31 7.05 -0.79 13.32
C HIS A 31 7.23 -0.67 14.85
N GLU A 32 7.04 0.53 15.41
CA GLU A 32 7.03 0.73 16.87
C GLU A 32 5.84 -0.01 17.53
N GLU A 33 4.65 0.00 16.91
CA GLU A 33 3.50 -0.77 17.41
C GLU A 33 3.65 -2.28 17.22
N ILE A 34 4.22 -2.73 16.08
CA ILE A 34 4.53 -4.14 15.83
C ILE A 34 5.49 -4.66 16.91
N ARG A 35 6.53 -3.90 17.25
CA ARG A 35 7.48 -4.29 18.31
C ARG A 35 6.80 -4.57 19.66
N ASP A 36 5.74 -3.84 19.98
CA ASP A 36 4.99 -3.98 21.23
C ASP A 36 3.80 -4.95 21.12
N THR A 37 3.65 -5.64 19.99
CA THR A 37 2.64 -6.69 19.78
C THR A 37 3.33 -8.05 19.93
N PRO A 38 3.07 -8.79 21.01
CA PRO A 38 3.83 -10.00 21.30
C PRO A 38 3.25 -11.24 20.60
N ILE A 39 4.04 -12.32 20.58
CA ILE A 39 3.69 -13.71 20.22
C ILE A 39 3.58 -13.98 18.72
N ILE A 40 2.82 -13.19 17.98
CA ILE A 40 2.58 -13.44 16.56
C ILE A 40 3.74 -12.92 15.71
N ASP A 41 3.99 -13.55 14.57
CA ASP A 41 4.84 -12.97 13.52
C ASP A 41 4.04 -11.89 12.76
N GLU A 42 4.64 -10.74 12.49
CA GLU A 42 3.98 -9.66 11.77
C GLU A 42 4.73 -9.19 10.50
N GLY A 43 3.94 -8.67 9.57
CA GLY A 43 4.42 -7.84 8.46
C GLY A 43 3.43 -6.73 8.14
N ALA A 44 3.82 -5.77 7.32
CA ALA A 44 2.99 -4.62 6.97
C ALA A 44 2.95 -4.36 5.47
N PHE A 45 1.81 -3.90 4.97
CA PHE A 45 1.62 -3.60 3.54
C PHE A 45 1.62 -2.08 3.29
N PRO A 46 2.69 -1.50 2.72
CA PRO A 46 2.68 -0.12 2.29
C PRO A 46 1.58 0.14 1.25
N VAL A 47 0.92 1.29 1.34
CA VAL A 47 -0.14 1.67 0.40
C VAL A 47 0.43 2.42 -0.81
N PHE A 48 0.06 1.97 -2.01
CA PHE A 48 0.54 2.48 -3.30
C PHE A 48 -0.55 3.12 -4.18
N GLY A 49 -1.82 2.73 -3.99
CA GLY A 49 -2.91 3.08 -4.91
C GLY A 49 -3.22 4.58 -5.08
N ASN A 50 -2.66 5.43 -4.23
CA ASN A 50 -2.82 6.89 -4.31
C ASN A 50 -1.45 7.61 -4.21
N ASN A 51 -0.36 6.88 -4.48
CA ASN A 51 0.97 7.45 -4.42
C ASN A 51 1.26 8.27 -5.69
N TRP A 52 1.75 9.49 -5.52
CA TRP A 52 1.98 10.42 -6.63
C TRP A 52 3.01 9.92 -7.64
N PHE A 53 4.10 9.30 -7.19
CA PHE A 53 5.11 8.74 -8.08
C PHE A 53 4.54 7.59 -8.92
N VAL A 54 3.76 6.71 -8.30
CA VAL A 54 3.08 5.61 -9.00
C VAL A 54 2.13 6.13 -10.07
N MET A 55 1.26 7.09 -9.73
CA MET A 55 0.29 7.64 -10.69
C MET A 55 0.99 8.32 -11.87
N GLU A 56 2.04 9.11 -11.61
CA GLU A 56 2.79 9.81 -12.66
C GLU A 56 3.53 8.82 -13.60
N TYR A 57 4.25 7.84 -13.04
CA TYR A 57 4.96 6.85 -13.85
C TYR A 57 4.01 5.98 -14.67
N LEU A 58 2.90 5.52 -14.07
CA LEU A 58 1.92 4.71 -14.79
C LEU A 58 1.22 5.50 -15.91
N LYS A 59 0.89 6.77 -15.69
CA LYS A 59 0.33 7.64 -16.72
C LYS A 59 1.27 7.77 -17.92
N ASN A 60 2.56 7.91 -17.65
CA ASN A 60 3.60 8.02 -18.67
C ASN A 60 4.03 6.65 -19.25
N ARG A 61 3.36 5.55 -18.85
CA ARG A 61 3.64 4.16 -19.29
C ARG A 61 5.05 3.68 -18.94
N GLU A 62 5.59 4.17 -17.82
CA GLU A 62 6.94 3.88 -17.34
C GLU A 62 6.91 2.73 -16.31
N LEU A 63 6.66 1.50 -16.78
CA LEU A 63 6.54 0.33 -15.92
C LEU A 63 7.82 0.05 -15.12
N GLU A 64 9.00 0.16 -15.74
CA GLU A 64 10.29 -0.09 -15.08
C GLU A 64 10.55 0.91 -13.95
N ASN A 65 10.23 2.20 -14.15
CA ASN A 65 10.32 3.23 -13.12
C ASN A 65 9.32 2.97 -11.98
N THR A 66 8.12 2.51 -12.32
CA THR A 66 7.09 2.12 -11.33
C THR A 66 7.59 0.95 -10.47
N ALA A 67 8.13 -0.09 -11.08
CA ALA A 67 8.69 -1.25 -10.39
C ALA A 67 9.91 -0.87 -9.52
N ALA A 68 10.83 -0.07 -10.06
CA ALA A 68 11.99 0.43 -9.31
C ALA A 68 11.57 1.25 -8.07
N TYR A 69 10.58 2.14 -8.22
CA TYR A 69 10.02 2.90 -7.11
C TYR A 69 9.35 1.98 -6.07
N CYS A 70 8.56 0.99 -6.50
CA CYS A 70 7.94 0.02 -5.61
C CYS A 70 8.98 -0.78 -4.81
N ALA A 71 10.03 -1.28 -5.47
CA ALA A 71 11.12 -2.00 -4.83
C ALA A 71 11.85 -1.13 -3.79
N TRP A 72 12.14 0.12 -4.13
CA TRP A 72 12.72 1.07 -3.19
C TRP A 72 11.80 1.33 -2.00
N LEU A 73 10.51 1.58 -2.22
CA LEU A 73 9.58 1.92 -1.15
C LEU A 73 9.35 0.75 -0.20
N LEU A 74 9.22 -0.47 -0.72
CA LEU A 74 9.15 -1.70 0.09
C LEU A 74 10.39 -1.82 0.98
N ARG A 75 11.60 -1.65 0.43
CA ARG A 75 12.85 -1.71 1.19
C ARG A 75 12.97 -0.58 2.24
N ALA A 76 12.60 0.65 1.86
CA ALA A 76 12.70 1.83 2.70
C ALA A 76 11.77 1.72 3.91
N THR A 77 10.54 1.27 3.67
CA THR A 77 9.50 1.14 4.70
C THR A 77 9.51 -0.20 5.44
N LYS A 78 10.35 -1.16 5.02
CA LYS A 78 10.32 -2.56 5.47
C LYS A 78 8.93 -3.19 5.31
N GLY A 79 8.31 -2.90 4.16
CA GLY A 79 7.01 -3.43 3.78
C GLY A 79 7.11 -4.76 3.02
N TYR A 80 6.01 -5.50 2.99
CA TYR A 80 5.94 -6.84 2.42
C TYR A 80 5.25 -6.89 1.04
N ALA A 81 4.18 -6.12 0.83
CA ALA A 81 3.35 -6.21 -0.39
C ALA A 81 2.88 -4.86 -0.91
N ILE A 82 2.49 -4.81 -2.18
CA ILE A 82 1.86 -3.65 -2.81
C ILE A 82 0.37 -3.60 -2.42
N LYS A 83 -0.01 -2.74 -1.47
CA LYS A 83 -1.41 -2.55 -1.12
C LYS A 83 -2.08 -1.45 -1.94
N VAL A 84 -3.27 -1.75 -2.44
CA VAL A 84 -4.13 -0.81 -3.16
C VAL A 84 -5.44 -0.64 -2.40
N VAL A 85 -5.80 0.59 -2.04
CA VAL A 85 -7.07 0.96 -1.38
C VAL A 85 -7.62 2.16 -2.13
N ASN A 86 -8.87 2.06 -2.62
CA ASN A 86 -9.56 3.09 -3.40
C ASN A 86 -8.60 3.85 -4.36
N PRO A 87 -8.05 3.17 -5.38
CA PRO A 87 -6.97 3.74 -6.19
C PRO A 87 -7.43 5.03 -6.84
N GLY A 88 -6.67 6.10 -6.66
CA GLY A 88 -7.02 7.43 -7.12
C GLY A 88 -8.11 8.17 -6.32
N GLY A 89 -9.07 7.45 -5.74
CA GLY A 89 -10.17 8.06 -5.00
C GLY A 89 -9.74 8.73 -3.69
N THR A 90 -8.72 8.21 -2.99
CA THR A 90 -8.19 8.89 -1.79
C THR A 90 -7.38 10.15 -2.15
N GLU A 91 -6.72 10.17 -3.31
CA GLU A 91 -6.13 11.42 -3.82
C GLU A 91 -7.22 12.44 -4.18
N ALA A 92 -8.27 12.03 -4.89
CA ALA A 92 -9.40 12.89 -5.20
C ALA A 92 -10.07 13.45 -3.92
N TRP A 93 -10.11 12.65 -2.85
CA TRP A 93 -10.64 13.07 -1.54
C TRP A 93 -9.88 14.25 -0.91
N ALA A 94 -8.59 14.44 -1.21
CA ALA A 94 -7.85 15.61 -0.74
C ALA A 94 -8.48 16.95 -1.19
N TRP A 95 -9.32 16.90 -2.23
CA TRP A 95 -10.06 18.03 -2.79
C TRP A 95 -11.57 17.94 -2.58
N GLY A 96 -12.02 17.04 -1.70
CA GLY A 96 -13.45 16.81 -1.43
C GLY A 96 -14.18 16.05 -2.55
N LEU A 97 -13.46 15.36 -3.43
CA LEU A 97 -14.00 14.56 -4.54
C LEU A 97 -13.81 13.06 -4.28
N ASN A 98 -14.22 12.21 -5.23
CA ASN A 98 -13.92 10.77 -5.25
C ASN A 98 -13.98 10.23 -6.68
N CYS A 99 -13.33 9.09 -6.94
CA CYS A 99 -13.56 8.28 -8.15
C CYS A 99 -14.69 7.28 -7.83
N LEU A 100 -15.85 7.41 -8.47
CA LEU A 100 -17.01 6.57 -8.20
C LEU A 100 -17.00 5.28 -9.03
N SER A 101 -16.30 5.30 -10.15
CA SER A 101 -16.07 4.18 -11.05
C SER A 101 -14.58 3.95 -11.27
N VAL A 102 -14.21 2.73 -11.68
CA VAL A 102 -12.83 2.38 -12.04
C VAL A 102 -12.31 3.14 -13.26
N ASN A 103 -13.19 3.83 -14.00
CA ASN A 103 -12.89 4.61 -15.19
C ASN A 103 -12.90 6.13 -14.94
N ASP A 104 -13.19 6.58 -13.71
CA ASP A 104 -13.21 8.01 -13.40
C ASP A 104 -11.76 8.50 -13.21
N PRO A 105 -11.28 9.48 -13.99
CA PRO A 105 -9.90 9.94 -13.88
C PRO A 105 -9.66 10.65 -12.55
N VAL A 106 -8.49 10.41 -11.97
CA VAL A 106 -8.03 11.14 -10.78
C VAL A 106 -7.78 12.61 -11.16
N PRO A 107 -8.32 13.59 -10.42
CA PRO A 107 -8.05 15.00 -10.68
C PRO A 107 -6.55 15.29 -10.77
N TYR A 108 -6.15 16.16 -11.72
CA TYR A 108 -4.76 16.50 -12.05
C TYR A 108 -3.93 15.36 -12.65
N PHE A 109 -3.89 14.19 -12.00
CA PHE A 109 -3.10 13.04 -12.45
C PHE A 109 -3.62 12.46 -13.77
N ASP A 110 -4.92 12.54 -14.07
CA ASP A 110 -5.52 12.11 -15.34
C ASP A 110 -5.14 10.66 -15.71
N ILE A 111 -5.26 9.78 -14.73
CA ILE A 111 -5.15 8.33 -14.84
C ILE A 111 -6.34 7.71 -14.12
N THR A 112 -6.84 6.58 -14.60
CA THR A 112 -8.00 5.90 -14.01
C THR A 112 -7.60 4.87 -12.95
N PRO A 113 -8.48 4.58 -11.98
CA PRO A 113 -8.28 3.47 -11.04
C PRO A 113 -7.97 2.14 -11.73
N ALA A 114 -8.60 1.84 -12.88
CA ALA A 114 -8.34 0.64 -13.67
C ALA A 114 -6.88 0.57 -14.17
N GLU A 115 -6.34 1.69 -14.66
CA GLU A 115 -4.94 1.78 -15.11
C GLU A 115 -3.97 1.66 -13.92
N ILE A 116 -4.28 2.29 -12.77
CA ILE A 116 -3.49 2.15 -11.54
C ILE A 116 -3.43 0.69 -11.10
N ILE A 117 -4.57 0.00 -11.04
CA ILE A 117 -4.66 -1.41 -10.64
C ILE A 117 -3.85 -2.28 -11.59
N LYS A 118 -4.08 -2.13 -12.90
CA LYS A 118 -3.38 -2.93 -13.90
C LYS A 118 -1.87 -2.70 -13.88
N GLY A 119 -1.43 -1.45 -13.82
CA GLY A 119 -0.01 -1.10 -13.78
C GLY A 119 0.70 -1.60 -12.53
N LEU A 120 0.03 -1.58 -11.36
CA LEU A 120 0.59 -2.14 -10.13
C LEU A 120 0.62 -3.67 -10.13
N ILE A 121 -0.33 -4.35 -10.81
CA ILE A 121 -0.24 -5.80 -11.05
C ILE A 121 0.99 -6.11 -11.91
N GLU A 122 1.17 -5.39 -13.03
CA GLU A 122 2.35 -5.58 -13.90
C GLU A 122 3.67 -5.33 -13.15
N ALA A 123 3.72 -4.30 -12.30
CA ALA A 123 4.89 -4.02 -11.47
C ALA A 123 5.14 -5.10 -10.41
N ASN A 124 4.08 -5.70 -9.83
CA ASN A 124 4.19 -6.81 -8.89
C ASN A 124 4.88 -8.02 -9.54
N GLU A 125 4.35 -8.45 -10.69
CA GLU A 125 4.88 -9.61 -11.43
C GLU A 125 6.30 -9.35 -11.96
N TYR A 126 6.59 -8.12 -12.38
CA TYR A 126 7.94 -7.71 -12.79
C TYR A 126 8.97 -7.89 -11.66
N LEU A 127 8.57 -7.60 -10.42
CA LEU A 127 9.44 -7.72 -9.24
C LEU A 127 9.49 -9.14 -8.66
N GLY A 128 8.59 -10.04 -9.08
CA GLY A 128 8.50 -11.40 -8.56
C GLY A 128 8.07 -11.48 -7.10
N LEU A 129 7.18 -10.56 -6.68
CA LEU A 129 6.61 -10.49 -5.34
C LEU A 129 5.43 -11.47 -5.15
#